data_AF-A0A4W5RXG8-F1
#
_entry.id   AF-A0A4W5RXG8-F1
#
_cell.length_a   1.000
_cell.length_b   1.000
_cell.length_c   1.000
_cell.angle_alpha   90.00
_cell.angle_beta   90.00
_cell.angle_gamma   90.00
#
_symmetry.space_group_name_H-M   'P 1'
#
loop_
_entity.id
_entity.type
_entity.pdbx_description
1 polymer ?
#
loop_
_entity_poly.entity_id
_entity_poly.type
_entity_poly.pdbx_seq_one_letter_code
_entity_poly.pdbx_strand_id
1 'polypeptide(L)' 'MLMFYSYYKQAALGPCNIPRPTGYWDTAGKAKWDAWNSLGNMSKEEAMQAYVNDIQLVSIFTMSS' A
#
# COMPACT_ATOMS: atom_id res chain seq x y z
N MET A 1 8.20 -2.70 0.76
CA MET A 1 7.59 -3.31 1.96
C MET A 1 6.25 -2.68 2.36
N LEU A 2 6.13 -1.34 2.45
CA LEU A 2 4.90 -0.67 2.91
C LEU A 2 3.68 -0.94 2.01
N MET A 3 3.88 -1.00 0.70
CA MET A 3 2.85 -1.32 -0.30
C MET A 3 2.19 -2.69 -0.07
N PHE A 4 2.99 -3.71 0.24
CA PHE A 4 2.54 -5.07 0.49
C PHE A 4 1.60 -5.11 1.71
N TYR A 5 1.94 -4.32 2.75
CA TYR A 5 1.14 -4.18 3.95
C TYR A 5 -0.18 -3.45 3.68
N SER A 6 -0.17 -2.37 2.90
CA SER A 6 -1.39 -1.65 2.55
C SER A 6 -2.33 -2.49 1.67
N TYR A 7 -1.81 -3.21 0.69
CA TYR A 7 -2.62 -4.14 -0.12
C TYR A 7 -3.23 -5.27 0.72
N TYR A 8 -2.45 -5.86 1.63
CA TYR A 8 -2.97 -6.88 2.55
C TYR A 8 -4.08 -6.31 3.45
N LYS A 9 -3.86 -5.13 4.03
CA LYS A 9 -4.86 -4.40 4.83
C LYS A 9 -6.13 -4.11 4.03
N GLN A 10 -6.00 -3.62 2.80
CA GLN A 10 -7.12 -3.31 1.92
C GLN A 10 -7.91 -4.59 1.56
N ALA A 11 -7.22 -5.69 1.28
CA ALA A 11 -7.85 -6.97 0.95
C ALA A 11 -8.57 -7.63 2.14
N ALA A 12 -8.15 -7.36 3.38
CA ALA A 12 -8.69 -7.95 4.60
C ALA A 12 -9.75 -7.06 5.30
N LEU A 13 -9.49 -5.75 5.38
CA LEU A 13 -10.32 -4.77 6.10
C LEU A 13 -11.09 -3.84 5.16
N GLY A 14 -10.74 -3.80 3.88
CA GLY A 14 -11.30 -2.83 2.94
C GLY A 14 -10.66 -1.44 3.05
N PRO A 15 -11.34 -0.41 2.52
CA PRO A 15 -10.87 0.98 2.46
C PRO A 15 -10.37 1.52 3.81
N CYS A 16 -9.34 2.36 3.77
CA CYS A 16 -8.80 3.00 4.96
C CYS A 16 -9.85 3.93 5.61
N ASN A 17 -10.46 3.47 6.70
CA ASN A 17 -11.46 4.23 7.47
C ASN A 17 -10.93 4.72 8.83
N ILE A 18 -9.64 4.52 9.09
CA ILE A 18 -9.00 4.94 10.35
C ILE A 18 -8.40 6.34 10.22
N PRO A 19 -8.47 7.19 11.25
CA PRO A 19 -7.87 8.52 11.22
C PRO A 19 -6.33 8.45 11.17
N ARG A 20 -5.71 9.43 10.52
CA ARG A 20 -4.25 9.52 10.36
C ARG A 20 -3.57 9.59 11.74
N PRO A 21 -2.52 8.80 12.01
CA PRO A 21 -1.79 8.89 13.27
C PRO A 21 -1.18 10.29 13.43
N THR A 22 -1.49 10.92 14.56
CA THR A 22 -1.07 12.29 14.95
C THR A 22 0.31 12.32 15.61
N GLY A 23 0.91 11.17 15.94
CA GLY A 23 2.24 11.09 16.53
C GLY A 23 3.33 11.54 15.56
N TYR A 24 4.07 12.59 15.92
CA TYR A 24 5.17 13.13 15.11
C TYR A 24 6.39 12.18 15.05
N TRP A 25 6.54 11.33 16.06
CA TRP A 25 7.64 10.38 16.19
C TRP A 25 7.43 9.06 15.43
N ASP A 26 6.18 8.73 15.05
CA ASP A 26 5.84 7.50 14.35
C ASP A 26 5.75 7.72 12.83
N THR A 27 6.89 8.04 12.22
CA THR A 27 6.99 8.24 10.76
C THR A 27 6.69 6.97 9.99
N ALA A 28 7.03 5.81 10.55
CA ALA A 28 6.79 4.50 9.95
C ALA A 28 5.29 4.14 9.89
N GLY A 29 4.53 4.35 10.97
CA GLY A 29 3.09 4.12 10.93
C GLY A 29 2.35 5.17 10.11
N LYS A 30 2.82 6.43 10.08
CA LYS A 30 2.34 7.41 9.10
C LYS A 30 2.52 6.92 7.67
N ALA A 31 3.70 6.42 7.30
CA ALA A 31 3.95 5.93 5.96
C ALA A 31 3.08 4.69 5.61
N LYS A 32 2.84 3.79 6.57
CA LYS A 32 1.90 2.66 6.40
C LYS A 32 0.46 3.15 6.19
N TRP A 33 0.03 4.12 6.99
CA TRP A 33 -1.31 4.69 6.90
C TRP A 33 -1.49 5.43 5.57
N ASP A 34 -0.50 6.23 5.17
CA ASP A 34 -0.52 6.98 3.93
C ASP A 34 -0.60 6.04 2.72
N ALA A 35 0.21 4.99 2.70
CA ALA A 35 0.15 3.95 1.66
C ALA A 35 -1.20 3.24 1.61
N TRP A 36 -1.87 3.00 2.75
CA TRP A 36 -3.20 2.39 2.78
C TRP A 36 -4.30 3.37 2.40
N ASN A 37 -4.23 4.61 2.88
CA ASN A 37 -5.16 5.67 2.53
C ASN A 37 -5.08 6.06 1.06
N SER A 38 -3.89 6.00 0.45
CA SER A 38 -3.70 6.28 -0.98
C SER A 38 -4.36 5.24 -1.88
N LEU A 39 -4.67 4.03 -1.38
CA LEU A 39 -5.46 3.04 -2.11
C LEU A 39 -6.95 3.42 -2.17
N GLY A 40 -7.41 4.31 -1.28
CA GLY A 40 -8.78 4.81 -1.27
C GLY A 40 -9.82 3.69 -1.28
N ASN A 41 -10.65 3.66 -2.32
CA ASN A 41 -11.75 2.72 -2.48
C ASN A 41 -11.40 1.46 -3.30
N MET A 42 -10.10 1.18 -3.47
CA MET A 42 -9.62 0.05 -4.24
C MET A 42 -10.18 -1.28 -3.72
N SER A 43 -10.76 -2.07 -4.61
CA SER A 43 -11.31 -3.39 -4.28
C SER A 43 -10.20 -4.42 -4.08
N LYS A 44 -10.53 -5.56 -3.43
CA LYS A 44 -9.57 -6.64 -3.17
C LYS A 44 -8.87 -7.13 -4.45
N GLU A 45 -9.61 -7.24 -5.55
CA GLU A 45 -9.08 -7.68 -6.85
C GLU A 45 -8.10 -6.65 -7.43
N GLU A 46 -8.46 -5.36 -7.41
CA GLU A 46 -7.57 -4.28 -7.85
C GLU A 46 -6.30 -4.19 -7.00
N ALA A 47 -6.41 -4.39 -5.67
CA ALA A 47 -5.27 -4.42 -4.78
C ALA A 47 -4.27 -5.54 -5.14
N MET A 48 -4.78 -6.72 -5.50
CA MET A 48 -3.95 -7.83 -5.98
C MET A 48 -3.32 -7.54 -7.35
N GLN A 49 -4.06 -6.92 -8.28
CA GLN A 49 -3.51 -6.55 -9.57
C GLN A 49 -2.42 -5.49 -9.46
N ALA A 50 -2.65 -4.44 -8.65
CA ALA A 50 -1.69 -3.37 -8.42
C ALA A 50 -0.39 -3.91 -7.80
N TYR A 51 -0.49 -4.86 -6.87
CA TYR A 51 0.66 -5.57 -6.31
C TYR A 51 1.53 -6.27 -7.38
N VAL A 52 0.90 -7.03 -8.28
CA VAL A 52 1.61 -7.72 -9.36
C VAL A 52 2.23 -6.71 -10.32
N ASN A 53 1.50 -5.64 -10.64
CA ASN A 53 1.98 -4.58 -11.53
C ASN A 53 3.22 -3.88 -10.95
N ASP A 54 3.21 -3.52 -9.67
CA ASP A 54 4.36 -2.93 -8.96
C ASP A 54 5.60 -3.84 -9.00
N ILE A 55 5.40 -5.14 -8.75
CA ILE A 55 6.48 -6.13 -8.79
C ILE A 55 7.04 -6.30 -10.21
N GLN A 56 6.17 -6.36 -11.22
CA GLN A 56 6.57 -6.47 -12.62
C GLN A 56 7.36 -5.24 -13.07
N LEU A 57 6.90 -4.05 -12.69
CA LEU A 57 7.56 -2.79 -12.98
C LEU A 57 8.96 -2.72 -12.34
N VAL A 58 9.06 -3.05 -11.04
CA VAL A 58 10.34 -3.11 -10.32
C VAL A 58 11.29 -4.12 -10.94
N SER A 59 10.78 -5.32 -11.27
CA SER A 59 11.59 -6.38 -11.89
C SER A 59 12.16 -5.95 -13.24
N ILE A 60 11.36 -5.28 -14.07
CA ILE A 60 11.79 -4.73 -15.37
C ILE A 60 12.88 -3.67 -15.18
N PHE A 61 12.73 -2.80 -14.19
CA PHE A 61 13.70 -1.75 -13.91
C PHE A 61 15.05 -2.32 -13.42
N THR A 62 15.03 -3.35 -12.58
CA THR A 62 16.26 -4.00 -12.09
C THR A 62 17.00 -4.81 -13.14
N MET A 63 16.34 -5.28 -14.20
CA MET A 63 17.00 -5.95 -15.33
C MET A 63 17.64 -4.98 -16.33
N SER A 64 17.38 -3.67 -16.19
CA SER A 64 17.82 -2.63 -17.12
C SER A 64 18.97 -1.76 -16.56
N SER A 65 19.66 -2.19 -15.49
CA SER A 65 20.83 -1.51 -14.90
C SER A 65 22.03 -2.42 -14.79
#